data_AF-A0A849SV86-F1
#
_entry.id   AF-A0A849SV86-F1
#
_cell.length_a   1.000
_cell.length_b   1.000
_cell.length_c   1.000
_cell.angle_alpha   90.00
_cell.angle_beta   90.00
_cell.angle_gamma   90.00
#
_symmetry.space_group_name_H-M   'P 1'
#
loop_
_entity.id
_entity.type
_entity.pdbx_description
1 polymer ?
#
loop_
_entity_poly.entity_id
_entity_poly.type
_entity_poly.pdbx_seq_one_letter_code
_entity_poly.pdbx_strand_id
1 'polypeptide(L)'
;MKRVRAKKQAARPKRATKLRVVKPAAPPPRPLASLAPEERAFGSALVTATSRERILFELRRGRASVHAAIKGMSAAAAERPLGPDKWCTREIVLHLASRDQARLREMESALRGVEISWRVHADSEWPRLNEADLADLRHHSWDEAIALLELTRERLLESIESVPDEPAEVWAETHPFGWMLRGLPPHDRHHADQIKRWITTRGA
;
A
#
# COMPACT_ATOMS: atom_id res chain seq x y z
N MET A 1 -52.52 65.91 -30.35
CA MET A 1 -52.04 64.97 -29.30
C MET A 1 -50.53 65.10 -29.14
N LYS A 2 -50.07 65.16 -27.89
CA LYS A 2 -48.76 65.68 -27.45
C LYS A 2 -47.59 64.77 -27.86
N ARG A 3 -46.60 65.36 -28.55
CA ARG A 3 -45.27 64.77 -28.81
C ARG A 3 -44.43 64.79 -27.52
N VAL A 4 -44.00 63.63 -27.05
CA VAL A 4 -43.03 63.51 -25.96
C VAL A 4 -41.68 63.06 -26.55
N ARG A 5 -40.68 63.92 -26.38
CA ARG A 5 -39.33 63.83 -26.95
C ARG A 5 -38.43 63.12 -25.93
N ALA A 6 -38.05 61.87 -26.18
CA ALA A 6 -37.12 61.13 -25.31
C ALA A 6 -35.68 61.64 -25.50
N LYS A 7 -35.08 62.16 -24.43
CA LYS A 7 -33.69 62.63 -24.37
C LYS A 7 -32.72 61.44 -24.41
N LYS A 8 -31.83 61.43 -25.41
CA LYS A 8 -30.58 60.64 -25.43
C LYS A 8 -29.70 61.06 -24.25
N GLN A 9 -29.45 60.16 -23.31
CA GLN A 9 -28.37 60.32 -22.33
C GLN A 9 -27.07 59.76 -22.91
N ALA A 10 -26.07 60.63 -23.04
CA ALA A 10 -24.73 60.28 -23.48
C ALA A 10 -23.94 59.58 -22.36
N ALA A 11 -23.11 58.62 -22.75
CA ALA A 11 -22.30 57.77 -21.89
C ALA A 11 -21.27 58.57 -21.08
N ARG A 12 -21.17 58.28 -19.76
CA ARG A 12 -20.04 58.68 -18.92
C ARG A 12 -18.90 57.66 -19.11
N PRO A 13 -17.67 58.07 -19.46
CA PRO A 13 -16.53 57.17 -19.45
C PRO A 13 -16.16 56.82 -18.00
N LYS A 14 -16.17 55.52 -17.67
CA LYS A 14 -15.63 55.01 -16.41
C LYS A 14 -14.11 55.13 -16.46
N ARG A 15 -13.54 56.00 -15.63
CA ARG A 15 -12.10 56.05 -15.35
C ARG A 15 -11.67 54.66 -14.82
N ALA A 16 -10.85 53.94 -15.58
CA ALA A 16 -10.20 52.74 -15.10
C ALA A 16 -9.11 53.13 -14.09
N THR A 17 -9.39 52.92 -12.81
CA THR A 17 -8.40 53.03 -11.74
C THR A 17 -7.40 51.89 -11.91
N LYS A 18 -6.16 52.21 -12.32
CA LYS A 18 -5.07 51.22 -12.38
C LYS A 18 -4.74 50.79 -10.95
N LEU A 19 -5.13 49.56 -10.59
CA LEU A 19 -4.68 48.91 -9.36
C LEU A 19 -3.17 48.66 -9.49
N ARG A 20 -2.39 49.33 -8.64
CA ARG A 20 -0.95 49.14 -8.52
C ARG A 20 -0.74 47.90 -7.64
N VAL A 21 -0.32 46.80 -8.24
CA VAL A 21 0.08 45.59 -7.51
C VAL A 21 1.34 45.93 -6.73
N VAL A 22 1.22 46.04 -5.41
CA VAL A 22 2.36 46.14 -4.50
C VAL A 22 2.86 44.71 -4.28
N LYS A 23 4.05 44.39 -4.81
CA LYS A 23 4.75 43.15 -4.46
C LYS A 23 5.07 43.19 -2.96
N PRO A 24 4.63 42.19 -2.16
CA PRO A 24 5.09 42.09 -0.79
C PRO A 24 6.60 41.85 -0.78
N ALA A 25 7.31 42.56 0.10
CA ALA A 25 8.72 42.30 0.35
C ALA A 25 8.88 40.86 0.87
N ALA A 26 9.84 40.13 0.31
CA ALA A 26 10.15 38.78 0.77
C ALA A 26 10.58 38.84 2.24
N PRO A 27 10.05 37.95 3.11
CA PRO A 27 10.53 37.87 4.48
C PRO A 27 12.01 37.49 4.49
N PRO A 28 12.79 37.95 5.48
CA PRO A 28 14.19 37.57 5.61
C PRO A 28 14.29 36.03 5.72
N PRO A 29 15.34 35.42 5.15
CA PRO A 29 15.54 33.98 5.25
C PRO A 29 15.64 33.63 6.74
N ARG A 30 14.72 32.78 7.21
CA ARG A 30 14.88 32.14 8.52
C ARG A 30 16.21 31.38 8.48
N PRO A 31 17.07 31.51 9.51
CA PRO A 31 18.22 30.64 9.62
C PRO A 31 17.70 29.20 9.60
N LEU A 32 18.14 28.44 8.60
CA LEU A 32 17.96 27.00 8.56
C LEU A 32 18.68 26.46 9.80
N ALA A 33 17.92 26.24 10.87
CA ALA A 33 18.38 25.39 11.94
C ALA A 33 18.81 24.09 11.27
N SER A 34 20.09 23.76 11.42
CA SER A 34 20.71 22.53 10.94
C SER A 34 19.89 21.34 11.44
N LEU A 35 18.95 20.88 10.62
CA LEU A 35 18.24 19.61 10.83
C LEU A 35 19.19 18.49 10.40
N ALA A 36 20.04 18.06 11.33
CA ALA A 36 20.67 16.75 11.27
C ALA A 36 20.81 16.21 12.70
N PRO A 37 20.53 14.91 13.00
CA PRO A 37 20.06 13.83 12.13
C PRO A 37 18.96 12.96 12.79
N GLU A 38 17.67 13.23 12.57
CA GLU A 38 16.63 12.24 12.93
C GLU A 38 16.73 10.97 12.07
N GLU A 39 17.32 11.07 10.87
CA GLU A 39 17.57 9.92 10.00
C GLU A 39 18.51 8.85 10.59
N ARG A 40 19.32 9.18 11.61
CA ARG A 40 20.22 8.21 12.25
C ARG A 40 19.55 7.32 13.30
N ALA A 41 18.47 7.77 13.93
CA ALA A 41 17.83 7.05 15.03
C ALA A 41 17.11 5.77 14.55
N PHE A 42 16.51 5.79 13.36
CA PHE A 42 15.88 4.61 12.76
C PHE A 42 16.91 3.56 12.32
N GLY A 43 18.05 4.01 11.78
CA GLY A 43 19.12 3.11 11.33
C GLY A 43 19.72 2.31 12.48
N SER A 44 19.96 2.93 13.64
CA SER A 44 20.53 2.24 14.81
C SER A 44 19.59 1.20 15.42
N ALA A 45 18.28 1.46 15.43
CA ALA A 45 17.30 0.53 16.01
C ALA A 45 17.21 -0.79 15.24
N LEU A 46 17.36 -0.77 13.91
CA LEU A 46 17.36 -1.99 13.09
C LEU A 46 18.62 -2.85 13.28
N VAL A 47 19.76 -2.23 13.61
CA VAL A 47 21.03 -2.93 13.82
C VAL A 47 20.96 -3.84 15.04
N THR A 48 20.29 -3.41 16.11
CA THR A 48 20.12 -4.19 17.35
C THR A 48 18.85 -5.03 17.40
N ALA A 49 17.94 -4.86 16.43
CA ALA A 49 16.67 -5.57 16.41
C ALA A 49 16.84 -7.10 16.23
N THR A 50 16.04 -7.87 16.97
CA THR A 50 15.97 -9.33 16.84
C THR A 50 15.42 -9.74 15.47
N SER A 51 15.60 -11.00 15.09
CA SER A 51 15.03 -11.52 13.84
C SER A 51 13.51 -11.37 13.77
N ARG A 52 12.83 -11.60 14.89
CA ARG A 52 11.37 -11.40 15.03
C ARG A 52 10.99 -9.94 14.81
N GLU A 53 11.64 -9.01 15.49
CA GLU A 53 11.36 -7.57 15.36
C GLU A 53 11.56 -7.08 13.92
N ARG A 54 12.63 -7.53 13.26
CA ARG A 54 12.89 -7.21 11.84
C ARG A 54 11.79 -7.76 10.93
N ILE A 55 11.35 -8.99 11.14
CA ILE A 55 10.26 -9.60 10.36
C ILE A 55 8.96 -8.81 10.56
N LEU A 56 8.57 -8.54 11.81
CA LEU A 56 7.35 -7.79 12.13
C LEU A 56 7.39 -6.38 11.52
N PHE A 57 8.52 -5.68 11.63
CA PHE A 57 8.72 -4.39 11.01
C PHE A 57 8.54 -4.44 9.48
N GLU A 58 9.20 -5.39 8.81
CA GLU A 58 9.12 -5.51 7.36
C GLU A 58 7.71 -5.94 6.89
N LEU A 59 7.00 -6.79 7.63
CA LEU A 59 5.61 -7.15 7.34
C LEU A 59 4.69 -5.92 7.41
N ARG A 60 4.82 -5.11 8.46
CA ARG A 60 4.04 -3.86 8.61
C ARG A 60 4.38 -2.88 7.49
N ARG A 61 5.66 -2.71 7.16
CA ARG A 61 6.13 -1.84 6.07
C ARG A 61 5.66 -2.30 4.69
N GLY A 62 5.67 -3.61 4.44
CA GLY A 62 5.13 -4.23 3.22
C GLY A 62 3.65 -3.91 3.04
N ARG A 63 2.82 -4.20 4.06
CA ARG A 63 1.38 -3.92 4.01
C ARG A 63 1.08 -2.43 3.89
N ALA A 64 1.81 -1.56 4.59
CA ALA A 64 1.68 -0.11 4.44
C ALA A 64 1.92 0.37 3.00
N SER A 65 2.85 -0.28 2.27
CA SER A 65 3.11 0.04 0.87
C SER A 65 1.91 -0.30 -0.03
N VAL A 66 1.19 -1.39 0.27
CA VAL A 66 -0.03 -1.79 -0.43
C VAL A 66 -1.16 -0.81 -0.14
N HIS A 67 -1.41 -0.48 1.14
CA HIS A 67 -2.43 0.52 1.50
C HIS A 67 -2.17 1.87 0.85
N ALA A 68 -0.91 2.31 0.81
CA ALA A 68 -0.54 3.55 0.12
C ALA A 68 -0.83 3.48 -1.40
N ALA A 69 -0.62 2.32 -2.04
CA ALA A 69 -0.88 2.14 -3.47
C ALA A 69 -2.38 2.16 -3.82
N ILE A 70 -3.25 1.70 -2.92
CA ILE A 70 -4.71 1.61 -3.15
C ILE A 70 -5.49 2.78 -2.53
N LYS A 71 -4.80 3.68 -1.80
CA LYS A 71 -5.45 4.80 -1.10
C LYS A 71 -6.20 5.70 -2.08
N GLY A 72 -7.49 5.89 -1.83
CA GLY A 72 -8.37 6.73 -2.67
C GLY A 72 -8.87 6.05 -3.95
N MET A 73 -8.55 4.77 -4.16
CA MET A 73 -9.06 4.01 -5.30
C MET A 73 -10.55 3.70 -5.12
N SER A 74 -11.36 3.98 -6.15
CA SER A 74 -12.77 3.59 -6.18
C SER A 74 -12.92 2.12 -6.58
N ALA A 75 -14.04 1.50 -6.19
CA ALA A 75 -14.36 0.12 -6.59
C ALA A 75 -14.31 -0.07 -8.11
N ALA A 76 -14.88 0.87 -8.88
CA ALA A 76 -14.87 0.81 -10.34
C ALA A 76 -13.47 0.92 -10.97
N ALA A 77 -12.52 1.57 -10.30
CA ALA A 77 -11.11 1.57 -10.72
C ALA A 77 -10.43 0.25 -10.33
N ALA A 78 -10.73 -0.29 -9.15
CA ALA A 78 -10.16 -1.52 -8.64
C ALA A 78 -10.51 -2.76 -9.48
N GLU A 79 -11.67 -2.76 -10.16
CA GLU A 79 -12.09 -3.83 -11.08
C GLU A 79 -11.39 -3.79 -12.44
N ARG A 80 -10.65 -2.73 -12.78
CA ARG A 80 -10.00 -2.64 -14.08
C ARG A 80 -8.72 -3.49 -14.09
N PRO A 81 -8.56 -4.41 -15.06
CA PRO A 81 -7.34 -5.18 -15.22
C PRO A 81 -6.09 -4.28 -15.34
N LEU A 82 -4.99 -4.70 -14.71
CA LEU A 82 -3.71 -3.99 -14.82
C LEU A 82 -3.12 -4.04 -16.24
N GLY A 83 -3.59 -4.98 -17.07
CA GLY A 83 -3.23 -5.20 -18.46
C GLY A 83 -4.00 -6.37 -19.06
N PRO A 84 -3.80 -6.70 -20.34
CA PRO A 84 -4.35 -7.91 -20.94
C PRO A 84 -3.95 -9.15 -20.14
N ASP A 85 -4.93 -9.99 -19.80
CA ASP A 85 -4.76 -11.22 -19.01
C ASP A 85 -4.05 -11.02 -17.66
N LYS A 86 -4.09 -9.80 -17.12
CA LYS A 86 -3.60 -9.49 -15.78
C LYS A 86 -4.77 -9.30 -14.83
N TRP A 87 -4.52 -9.61 -13.57
CA TRP A 87 -5.47 -9.33 -12.51
C TRP A 87 -5.82 -7.85 -12.42
N CYS A 88 -7.01 -7.56 -11.91
CA CYS A 88 -7.39 -6.23 -11.44
C CYS A 88 -6.83 -5.99 -10.03
N THR A 89 -6.93 -4.75 -9.53
CA THR A 89 -6.40 -4.42 -8.19
C THR A 89 -7.15 -5.16 -7.09
N ARG A 90 -8.47 -5.38 -7.23
CA ARG A 90 -9.23 -6.18 -6.26
C ARG A 90 -8.72 -7.61 -6.16
N GLU A 91 -8.48 -8.26 -7.29
CA GLU A 91 -7.92 -9.62 -7.32
C GLU A 91 -6.52 -9.69 -6.70
N ILE A 92 -5.67 -8.69 -6.93
CA ILE A 92 -4.37 -8.58 -6.26
C ILE A 92 -4.54 -8.50 -4.75
N VAL A 93 -5.48 -7.67 -4.26
CA VAL A 93 -5.77 -7.55 -2.82
C VAL A 93 -6.25 -8.88 -2.24
N LEU A 94 -7.15 -9.59 -2.92
CA LEU A 94 -7.62 -10.91 -2.49
C LEU A 94 -6.50 -11.95 -2.48
N HIS A 95 -5.61 -11.94 -3.47
CA HIS A 95 -4.42 -12.79 -3.51
C HIS A 95 -3.48 -12.51 -2.34
N LEU A 96 -3.27 -11.24 -1.98
CA LEU A 96 -2.45 -10.90 -0.80
C LEU A 96 -3.08 -11.41 0.50
N ALA A 97 -4.41 -11.33 0.64
CA ALA A 97 -5.13 -11.88 1.78
C ALA A 97 -5.05 -13.42 1.82
N SER A 98 -5.21 -14.10 0.68
CA SER A 98 -5.09 -15.55 0.59
C SER A 98 -3.69 -16.04 0.98
N ARG A 99 -2.66 -15.27 0.64
CA ARG A 99 -1.27 -15.56 1.04
C ARG A 99 -1.12 -15.45 2.55
N ASP A 100 -1.66 -14.42 3.21
CA ASP A 100 -1.65 -14.30 4.67
C ASP A 100 -2.41 -15.47 5.34
N GLN A 101 -3.58 -15.86 4.80
CA GLN A 101 -4.34 -17.03 5.28
C GLN A 101 -3.56 -18.35 5.13
N ALA A 102 -2.84 -18.53 4.04
CA ALA A 102 -2.01 -19.71 3.84
C ALA A 102 -0.93 -19.81 4.94
N ARG A 103 -0.30 -18.70 5.31
CA ARG A 103 0.70 -18.67 6.41
C ARG A 103 0.08 -19.05 7.74
N LEU A 104 -1.11 -18.51 8.04
CA LEU A 104 -1.86 -18.87 9.25
C LEU A 104 -2.12 -20.39 9.32
N ARG A 105 -2.52 -21.02 8.21
CA ARG A 105 -2.78 -22.47 8.15
C ARG A 105 -1.53 -23.32 8.37
N GLU A 106 -0.38 -22.91 7.83
CA GLU A 106 0.87 -23.67 7.94
C GLU A 106 1.67 -23.35 9.20
N MET A 107 1.31 -22.31 9.93
CA MET A 107 2.12 -21.73 11.00
C MET A 107 2.57 -22.77 12.04
N GLU A 108 1.64 -23.58 12.55
CA GLU A 108 1.95 -24.60 13.54
C GLU A 108 2.90 -25.67 13.01
N SER A 109 2.72 -26.12 11.77
CA SER A 109 3.59 -27.11 11.13
C SER A 109 4.99 -26.52 10.88
N ALA A 110 5.05 -25.28 10.38
CA ALA A 110 6.30 -24.58 10.13
C ALA A 110 7.09 -24.34 11.43
N LEU A 111 6.42 -24.05 12.55
CA LEU A 111 7.04 -23.90 13.87
C LEU A 111 7.67 -25.20 14.37
N ARG A 112 7.12 -26.36 14.00
CA ARG A 112 7.70 -27.68 14.29
C ARG A 112 8.81 -28.10 13.31
N GLY A 113 9.23 -27.19 12.42
CA GLY A 113 10.25 -27.47 11.41
C GLY A 113 9.76 -28.33 10.23
N VAL A 114 8.45 -28.50 10.07
CA VAL A 114 7.88 -29.15 8.89
C VAL A 114 7.97 -28.20 7.70
N GLU A 115 8.39 -28.72 6.54
CA GLU A 115 8.43 -27.94 5.32
C GLU A 115 7.01 -27.54 4.88
N ILE A 116 6.84 -26.26 4.56
CA ILE A 116 5.54 -25.73 4.16
C ILE A 116 5.11 -26.29 2.79
N SER A 117 3.84 -26.64 2.67
CA SER A 117 3.31 -27.39 1.53
C SER A 117 3.60 -26.77 0.16
N TRP A 118 3.64 -25.43 0.08
CA TRP A 118 3.86 -24.76 -1.20
C TRP A 118 5.33 -24.52 -1.56
N ARG A 119 6.29 -24.89 -0.72
CA ARG A 119 7.73 -24.74 -1.03
C ARG A 119 8.22 -25.78 -2.05
N VAL A 120 7.53 -26.90 -2.16
CA VAL A 120 7.92 -28.01 -3.04
C VAL A 120 7.36 -27.89 -4.47
N HIS A 121 6.55 -26.87 -4.75
CA HIS A 121 5.97 -26.67 -6.08
C HIS A 121 6.98 -26.10 -7.07
N ALA A 122 6.89 -26.56 -8.31
CA ALA A 122 7.67 -26.01 -9.41
C ALA A 122 7.11 -24.64 -9.84
N ASP A 123 7.97 -23.79 -10.42
CA ASP A 123 7.58 -22.45 -10.83
C ASP A 123 6.40 -22.42 -11.83
N SER A 124 6.31 -23.45 -12.67
CA SER A 124 5.22 -23.63 -13.65
C SER A 124 3.85 -23.92 -13.01
N GLU A 125 3.81 -24.31 -11.73
CA GLU A 125 2.57 -24.64 -11.03
C GLU A 125 1.90 -23.41 -10.39
N TRP A 126 2.67 -22.36 -10.09
CA TRP A 126 2.18 -21.17 -9.40
C TRP A 126 0.97 -20.50 -10.06
N PRO A 127 0.88 -20.34 -11.40
CA PRO A 127 -0.30 -19.75 -12.01
C PRO A 127 -1.59 -20.51 -11.68
N ARG A 128 -1.54 -21.86 -11.72
CA ARG A 128 -2.70 -22.71 -11.42
C ARG A 128 -3.09 -22.63 -9.94
N LEU A 129 -2.09 -22.66 -9.04
CA LEU A 129 -2.32 -22.56 -7.60
C LEU A 129 -2.85 -21.20 -7.20
N ASN A 130 -2.29 -20.12 -7.75
CA ASN A 130 -2.78 -18.76 -7.56
C ASN A 130 -4.23 -18.61 -8.01
N GLU A 131 -4.59 -19.17 -9.16
CA GLU A 131 -5.97 -19.11 -9.65
C GLU A 131 -6.93 -19.89 -8.75
N ALA A 132 -6.52 -21.08 -8.29
CA ALA A 132 -7.31 -21.87 -7.35
C ALA A 132 -7.53 -21.15 -6.01
N ASP A 133 -6.47 -20.57 -5.43
CA ASP A 133 -6.55 -19.78 -4.18
C ASP A 133 -7.46 -18.56 -4.34
N LEU A 134 -7.47 -17.94 -5.52
CA LEU A 134 -8.26 -16.76 -5.80
C LEU A 134 -9.73 -17.09 -6.09
N ALA A 135 -10.01 -18.23 -6.73
CA ALA A 135 -11.35 -18.64 -7.16
C ALA A 135 -12.39 -18.55 -6.04
N ASP A 136 -12.04 -19.07 -4.86
CA ASP A 136 -12.92 -19.08 -3.68
C ASP A 136 -13.13 -17.68 -3.08
N LEU A 137 -12.28 -16.71 -3.39
CA LEU A 137 -12.34 -15.35 -2.85
C LEU A 137 -12.97 -14.34 -3.80
N ARG A 138 -13.07 -14.66 -5.11
CA ARG A 138 -13.53 -13.73 -6.17
C ARG A 138 -14.91 -13.11 -5.93
N HIS A 139 -15.75 -13.72 -5.08
CA HIS A 139 -17.07 -13.22 -4.73
C HIS A 139 -17.06 -11.98 -3.82
N HIS A 140 -15.95 -11.68 -3.15
CA HIS A 140 -15.83 -10.48 -2.31
C HIS A 140 -15.79 -9.22 -3.17
N SER A 141 -16.57 -8.23 -2.79
CA SER A 141 -16.53 -6.86 -3.32
C SER A 141 -15.21 -6.16 -2.98
N TRP A 142 -15.00 -4.96 -3.52
CA TRP A 142 -13.80 -4.17 -3.24
C TRP A 142 -13.63 -3.85 -1.74
N ASP A 143 -14.70 -3.40 -1.08
CA ASP A 143 -14.64 -3.04 0.34
C ASP A 143 -14.42 -4.29 1.22
N GLU A 144 -15.07 -5.42 0.87
CA GLU A 144 -14.86 -6.70 1.55
C GLU A 144 -13.44 -7.24 1.33
N ALA A 145 -12.85 -7.03 0.14
CA ALA A 145 -11.47 -7.41 -0.14
C ALA A 145 -10.48 -6.61 0.72
N ILE A 146 -10.69 -5.30 0.90
CA ILE A 146 -9.88 -4.48 1.82
C ILE A 146 -10.04 -4.96 3.26
N ALA A 147 -11.28 -5.16 3.72
CA ALA A 147 -11.53 -5.64 5.08
C ALA A 147 -10.88 -7.01 5.33
N LEU A 148 -10.96 -7.91 4.35
CA LEU A 148 -10.30 -9.22 4.41
C LEU A 148 -8.77 -9.09 4.47
N LEU A 149 -8.18 -8.20 3.66
CA LEU A 149 -6.74 -7.92 3.67
C LEU A 149 -6.24 -7.42 5.04
N GLU A 150 -6.99 -6.52 5.67
CA GLU A 150 -6.66 -5.95 6.97
C GLU A 150 -6.80 -7.00 8.08
N LEU A 151 -7.96 -7.65 8.15
CA LEU A 151 -8.26 -8.67 9.15
C LEU A 151 -7.26 -9.84 9.10
N THR A 152 -6.93 -10.31 7.89
CA THR A 152 -6.00 -11.45 7.75
C THR A 152 -4.57 -11.08 8.13
N ARG A 153 -4.11 -9.86 7.82
CA ARG A 153 -2.79 -9.39 8.24
C ARG A 153 -2.74 -9.16 9.75
N GLU A 154 -3.78 -8.59 10.34
CA GLU A 154 -3.88 -8.39 11.80
C GLU A 154 -3.75 -9.73 12.52
N ARG A 155 -4.58 -10.72 12.16
CA ARG A 155 -4.51 -12.07 12.73
C ARG A 155 -3.14 -12.72 12.56
N LEU A 156 -2.50 -12.54 11.39
CA LEU A 156 -1.16 -13.05 11.15
C LEU A 156 -0.13 -12.38 12.06
N LEU A 157 -0.19 -11.05 12.23
CA LEU A 157 0.73 -10.33 13.11
C LEU A 157 0.53 -10.73 14.57
N GLU A 158 -0.71 -10.82 15.05
CA GLU A 158 -1.03 -11.31 16.40
C GLU A 158 -0.49 -12.73 16.62
N SER A 159 -0.66 -13.62 15.63
CA SER A 159 -0.17 -14.98 15.70
C SER A 159 1.37 -15.00 15.79
N ILE A 160 2.06 -14.20 14.98
CA ILE A 160 3.53 -14.07 15.01
C ILE A 160 3.99 -13.46 16.34
N GLU A 161 3.27 -12.48 16.87
CA GLU A 161 3.58 -11.85 18.14
C GLU A 161 3.40 -12.82 19.32
N SER A 162 2.55 -13.84 19.21
CA SER A 162 2.39 -14.86 20.25
C SER A 162 3.49 -15.94 20.24
N VAL A 163 4.32 -16.03 19.19
CA VAL A 163 5.45 -16.96 19.15
C VAL A 163 6.59 -16.43 20.03
N PRO A 164 7.15 -17.25 20.94
CA PRO A 164 8.30 -16.86 21.75
C PRO A 164 9.53 -16.45 20.91
N ASP A 165 10.30 -15.49 21.42
CA ASP A 165 11.53 -15.03 20.77
C ASP A 165 12.62 -16.12 20.74
N GLU A 166 12.58 -17.06 21.69
CA GLU A 166 13.50 -18.20 21.77
C GLU A 166 12.79 -19.53 21.42
N PRO A 167 13.46 -20.47 20.73
CA PRO A 167 14.85 -20.39 20.27
C PRO A 167 15.00 -19.50 19.02
N ALA A 168 16.05 -18.68 18.98
CA ALA A 168 16.30 -17.73 17.88
C ALA A 168 16.34 -18.38 16.48
N GLU A 169 16.71 -19.66 16.39
CA GLU A 169 16.77 -20.45 15.17
C GLU A 169 15.43 -20.54 14.44
N VAL A 170 14.30 -20.55 15.17
CA VAL A 170 12.95 -20.60 14.57
C VAL A 170 12.67 -19.41 13.65
N TRP A 171 13.32 -18.27 13.95
CA TRP A 171 13.21 -17.00 13.23
C TRP A 171 14.24 -16.84 12.09
N ALA A 172 15.19 -17.77 11.98
CA ALA A 172 16.19 -17.78 10.93
C ALA A 172 15.56 -18.14 9.57
N GLU A 173 16.14 -17.63 8.48
CA GLU A 173 15.67 -17.94 7.12
C GLU A 173 15.86 -19.42 6.74
N THR A 174 16.77 -20.12 7.41
CA THR A 174 16.97 -21.56 7.23
C THR A 174 15.85 -22.40 7.84
N HIS A 175 15.13 -21.87 8.84
CA HIS A 175 14.00 -22.55 9.47
C HIS A 175 12.71 -22.32 8.66
N PRO A 176 11.84 -23.34 8.48
CA PRO A 176 10.61 -23.20 7.67
C PRO A 176 9.73 -22.02 8.07
N PHE A 177 9.57 -21.78 9.38
CA PHE A 177 8.80 -20.63 9.89
C PHE A 177 9.42 -19.28 9.50
N GLY A 178 10.72 -19.06 9.78
CA GLY A 178 11.40 -17.83 9.43
C GLY A 178 11.48 -17.59 7.91
N TRP A 179 11.69 -18.65 7.12
CA TRP A 179 11.64 -18.60 5.65
C TRP A 179 10.28 -18.13 5.15
N MET A 180 9.21 -18.76 5.64
CA MET A 180 7.83 -18.50 5.23
C MET A 180 7.42 -17.03 5.41
N LEU A 181 7.84 -16.41 6.51
CA LEU A 181 7.50 -15.02 6.83
C LEU A 181 8.30 -14.00 6.02
N ARG A 182 9.58 -14.28 5.73
CA ARG A 182 10.47 -13.37 4.99
C ARG A 182 10.05 -13.16 3.54
N GLY A 183 9.31 -14.10 2.95
CA GLY A 183 8.78 -13.96 1.58
C GLY A 183 7.63 -12.96 1.43
N LEU A 184 6.91 -12.62 2.51
CA LEU A 184 5.72 -11.76 2.42
C LEU A 184 6.03 -10.27 2.15
N PRO A 185 6.97 -9.61 2.85
CA PRO A 185 7.28 -8.20 2.61
C PRO A 185 7.67 -7.85 1.16
N PRO A 186 8.58 -8.58 0.49
CA PRO A 186 8.91 -8.30 -0.91
C PRO A 186 7.73 -8.56 -1.84
N HIS A 187 6.90 -9.57 -1.54
CA HIS A 187 5.69 -9.88 -2.31
C HIS A 187 4.64 -8.76 -2.23
N ASP A 188 4.39 -8.21 -1.03
CA ASP A 188 3.54 -7.03 -0.85
C ASP A 188 4.05 -5.83 -1.66
N ARG A 189 5.36 -5.55 -1.58
CA ARG A 189 5.98 -4.43 -2.33
C ARG A 189 5.90 -4.62 -3.84
N HIS A 190 6.13 -5.82 -4.34
CA HIS A 190 6.02 -6.15 -5.76
C HIS A 190 4.63 -5.76 -6.31
N HIS A 191 3.57 -6.17 -5.62
CA HIS A 191 2.20 -5.85 -6.01
C HIS A 191 1.85 -4.38 -5.83
N ALA A 192 2.30 -3.74 -4.73
CA ALA A 192 2.15 -2.30 -4.54
C ALA A 192 2.77 -1.51 -5.71
N ASP A 193 3.94 -1.93 -6.19
CA ASP A 193 4.61 -1.27 -7.31
C ASP A 193 3.91 -1.52 -8.65
N GLN A 194 3.34 -2.71 -8.87
CA GLN A 194 2.48 -2.97 -10.04
C GLN A 194 1.28 -2.02 -10.08
N ILE A 195 0.58 -1.86 -8.95
CA ILE A 195 -0.59 -0.99 -8.83
C ILE A 195 -0.18 0.48 -9.06
N LYS A 196 0.88 0.96 -8.42
CA LYS A 196 1.38 2.33 -8.60
C LYS A 196 1.74 2.62 -10.07
N ARG A 197 2.45 1.70 -10.74
CA ARG A 197 2.79 1.85 -12.17
C ARG A 197 1.54 1.95 -13.03
N TRP A 198 0.53 1.13 -12.75
CA TRP A 198 -0.74 1.16 -13.47
C TRP A 198 -1.48 2.48 -13.30
N ILE A 199 -1.59 3.00 -12.06
CA ILE A 199 -2.19 4.30 -11.75
C ILE A 199 -1.50 5.43 -12.51
N THR A 200 -0.16 5.50 -12.43
CA THR A 200 0.63 6.55 -13.09
C THR A 200 0.50 6.51 -14.61
N THR A 201 0.39 5.32 -15.20
CA THR A 201 0.31 5.17 -16.67
C THR A 201 -1.06 5.52 -17.23
N ARG A 202 -2.14 5.27 -16.47
CA ARG A 202 -3.52 5.44 -16.95
C ARG A 202 -4.21 6.72 -16.48
N GLY A 203 -3.59 7.48 -15.58
CA GLY A 203 -4.17 8.71 -15.05
C GLY A 203 -5.48 8.43 -14.31
N ALA A 204 -5.38 7.82 -13.13
CA ALA A 204 -6.52 7.61 -12.25
C ALA A 204 -7.20 8.94 -11.86
#